data_AF-A6WCA1-F1
#
_entry.id   AF-A6WCA1-F1
#
_cell.length_a   1.000
_cell.length_b   1.000
_cell.length_c   1.000
_cell.angle_alpha   90.00
_cell.angle_beta   90.00
_cell.angle_gamma   90.00
#
_symmetry.space_group_name_H-M   'P 1'
#
loop_
_entity.id
_entity.type
_entity.pdbx_description
1 polymer ?
#
loop_
_entity_poly.entity_id
_entity_poly.type
_entity_poly.pdbx_seq_one_letter_code
_entity_poly.pdbx_strand_id
1 'polypeptide(L)' 'MQELDAGVHAIGKKVVEEAAEVWMAAEHESGERTAEEISQLLYHLQVLMIARGLTLDDVYAHL' A
#
# COMPACT_ATOMS: atom_id res chain seq x y z
N MET A 1 10.37 -9.83 -2.53
CA MET A 1 10.32 -10.42 -3.88
C MET A 1 9.25 -11.50 -4.05
N GLN A 2 8.76 -12.18 -2.99
CA GLN A 2 7.66 -13.17 -3.13
C GLN A 2 6.31 -12.58 -3.58
N GLU A 3 6.00 -11.33 -3.24
CA GLU A 3 4.73 -10.67 -3.66
C GLU A 3 4.66 -10.33 -5.15
N LEU A 4 5.79 -9.95 -5.75
CA LEU A 4 5.88 -9.68 -7.19
C LEU A 4 5.61 -10.96 -8.00
N ASP A 5 6.09 -12.10 -7.51
CA ASP A 5 5.88 -13.41 -8.14
C ASP A 5 4.41 -13.89 -8.03
N ALA A 6 3.66 -13.40 -7.04
CA ALA A 6 2.24 -13.74 -6.84
C ALA A 6 1.28 -12.99 -7.79
N GLY A 7 1.78 -11.95 -8.48
CA GLY A 7 1.04 -11.19 -9.49
C GLY A 7 0.11 -10.10 -8.95
N VAL A 8 -0.40 -9.27 -9.86
CA VAL A 8 -1.16 -8.04 -9.55
C VAL A 8 -2.39 -8.29 -8.67
N HIS A 9 -3.06 -9.44 -8.82
CA HIS A 9 -4.26 -9.76 -8.02
C HIS A 9 -3.93 -9.94 -6.53
N ALA A 10 -2.81 -10.60 -6.21
CA ALA A 10 -2.39 -10.81 -4.83
C ALA A 10 -1.96 -9.49 -4.17
N ILE A 11 -1.18 -8.68 -4.89
CA ILE A 11 -0.75 -7.36 -4.44
C ILE A 11 -1.98 -6.46 -4.20
N GLY A 12 -2.94 -6.46 -5.12
CA GLY A 12 -4.17 -5.66 -4.99
C GLY A 12 -5.01 -6.03 -3.78
N LYS A 13 -5.07 -7.33 -3.40
CA LYS A 13 -5.73 -7.75 -2.16
C LYS A 13 -5.07 -7.14 -0.93
N LYS A 14 -3.73 -7.18 -0.85
CA LYS A 14 -2.99 -6.57 0.25
C LYS A 14 -3.21 -5.06 0.33
N VAL A 15 -3.19 -4.33 -0.79
CA VAL A 15 -3.51 -2.89 -0.80
C VAL A 15 -4.90 -2.60 -0.21
N VAL A 16 -5.90 -3.41 -0.54
CA VAL A 16 -7.27 -3.25 0.01
C VAL A 16 -7.33 -3.57 1.50
N GLU A 17 -6.64 -4.62 1.94
CA GLU A 17 -6.53 -5.02 3.34
C GLU A 17 -5.88 -3.92 4.18
N GLU A 18 -4.70 -3.44 3.79
CA GLU A 18 -4.00 -2.37 4.51
C GLU A 18 -4.79 -1.07 4.51
N ALA A 19 -5.53 -0.75 3.45
CA ALA A 19 -6.38 0.45 3.43
C ALA A 19 -7.50 0.38 4.48
N ALA A 20 -8.07 -0.82 4.71
CA ALA A 20 -9.04 -1.03 5.77
C ALA A 20 -8.36 -0.94 7.15
N GLU A 21 -7.17 -1.50 7.33
CA GLU A 21 -6.41 -1.44 8.58
C GLU A 21 -5.99 -0.01 8.94
N VAL A 22 -5.52 0.77 7.96
CA VAL A 22 -5.24 2.20 8.12
C VAL A 22 -6.46 2.97 8.63
N TRP A 23 -7.63 2.74 8.02
CA TRP A 23 -8.85 3.42 8.45
C TRP A 23 -9.22 3.02 9.89
N MET A 24 -9.20 1.72 10.20
CA MET A 24 -9.49 1.23 11.55
C MET A 24 -8.50 1.78 12.59
N ALA A 25 -7.21 1.81 12.28
CA ALA A 25 -6.18 2.34 13.17
C ALA A 25 -6.34 3.85 13.39
N ALA A 26 -6.67 4.61 12.34
CA ALA A 26 -6.91 6.04 12.46
C ALA A 26 -8.14 6.40 13.32
N GLU A 27 -9.17 5.54 13.34
CA GLU A 27 -10.39 5.73 14.14
C GLU A 27 -10.23 5.28 15.60
N HIS A 28 -9.42 4.26 15.86
CA HIS A 28 -9.48 3.52 17.13
C HIS A 28 -8.14 3.28 17.83
N GLU A 29 -7.02 3.51 17.16
CA GLU A 29 -5.69 3.15 17.67
C GLU A 29 -4.80 4.37 17.91
N SER A 30 -3.57 4.14 18.37
CA SER A 30 -2.60 5.21 18.60
C SER A 30 -2.05 5.78 17.30
N GLY A 31 -1.46 6.97 17.36
CA GLY A 31 -0.76 7.57 16.22
C GLY A 31 0.43 6.73 15.74
N GLU A 32 1.10 6.00 16.65
CA GLU A 32 2.17 5.06 16.30
C GLU A 32 1.63 3.89 15.47
N ARG A 33 0.51 3.31 15.91
CA ARG A 33 -0.13 2.20 15.20
C ARG A 33 -0.69 2.62 13.84
N THR A 34 -1.31 3.80 13.78
CA THR A 34 -1.76 4.40 12.52
C THR A 34 -0.60 4.62 11.54
N ALA A 35 0.54 5.13 12.03
CA ALA A 35 1.72 5.34 11.20
C ALA A 35 2.29 4.00 10.69
N GLU A 36 2.24 2.94 11.50
CA GLU A 36 2.64 1.60 11.09
C GLU A 36 1.77 1.08 9.94
N GLU A 37 0.45 1.13 10.06
CA GLU A 37 -0.44 0.67 9.00
C GLU A 37 -0.30 1.51 7.71
N ILE A 38 -0.11 2.83 7.85
CA ILE A 38 0.18 3.68 6.69
C ILE A 38 1.48 3.24 6.01
N SER A 39 2.50 2.85 6.78
CA SER A 39 3.76 2.38 6.21
C SER A 39 3.59 1.08 5.41
N GLN A 40 2.74 0.16 5.88
CA GLN A 40 2.41 -1.09 5.19
C GLN A 40 1.64 -0.81 3.89
N LEU A 41 0.65 0.07 3.94
CA LEU A 41 -0.09 0.51 2.75
C LEU A 41 0.83 1.13 1.69
N LEU A 42 1.72 2.04 2.11
CA LEU A 42 2.69 2.67 1.20
C LEU A 42 3.64 1.65 0.58
N TYR A 43 4.07 0.64 1.35
CA TYR A 43 4.90 -0.45 0.83
C TYR A 43 4.17 -1.23 -0.27
N HIS A 44 2.95 -1.71 -0.02
CA HIS A 44 2.22 -2.49 -1.02
C HIS A 44 1.81 -1.66 -2.24
N LEU A 45 1.55 -0.35 -2.08
CA LEU A 45 1.35 0.56 -3.20
C LEU A 45 2.60 0.67 -4.07
N GLN A 46 3.80 0.80 -3.48
CA GLN A 46 5.04 0.82 -4.24
C GLN A 46 5.32 -0.53 -4.94
N VAL A 47 5.01 -1.66 -4.29
CA VAL A 47 5.09 -2.97 -4.94
C VAL A 47 4.14 -3.06 -6.14
N LEU A 48 2.93 -2.53 -6.03
CA LEU A 48 1.98 -2.46 -7.14
C LEU A 48 2.50 -1.57 -8.27
N MET A 49 3.11 -0.43 -7.95
CA MET A 49 3.74 0.46 -8.95
C MET A 49 4.81 -0.29 -9.74
N ILE A 50 5.72 -1.00 -9.05
CA ILE A 50 6.76 -1.81 -9.70
C ILE A 50 6.14 -2.90 -10.58
N ALA A 51 5.12 -3.62 -10.08
CA ALA A 51 4.43 -4.65 -10.84
C ALA A 51 3.70 -4.11 -12.10
N ARG A 52 3.35 -2.82 -12.11
CA ARG A 52 2.71 -2.12 -13.23
C ARG A 52 3.68 -1.29 -14.09
N GLY A 53 4.96 -1.23 -13.73
CA GLY A 53 5.97 -0.43 -14.42
C GLY A 53 5.78 1.08 -14.25
N LEU A 54 5.20 1.52 -13.14
CA LEU A 54 4.98 2.94 -12.82
C LEU A 54 6.12 3.50 -11.97
N THR A 55 6.55 4.71 -12.27
CA THR A 55 7.49 5.49 -11.47
C THR A 55 6.75 6.40 -10.50
N LEU A 56 7.47 6.98 -9.52
CA LEU A 56 6.89 8.02 -8.65
C LEU A 56 6.52 9.28 -9.44
N ASP A 57 7.29 9.62 -10.48
CA ASP A 57 6.99 10.77 -11.33
C ASP A 57 5.65 10.60 -12.08
N ASP A 58 5.37 9.38 -12.57
CA ASP A 58 4.08 9.06 -13.20
C ASP A 58 2.91 9.29 -12.24
N VAL A 59 3.08 8.98 -10.95
CA VAL A 59 2.03 9.16 -9.93
C VAL A 59 1.92 10.63 -9.51
N TYR A 60 3.06 11.30 -9.27
CA TYR A 60 3.10 12.68 -8.80
C TYR A 60 2.68 13.69 -9.86
N ALA A 61 2.70 13.34 -11.14
CA ALA A 61 2.10 14.15 -12.20
C ALA A 61 0.58 14.35 -12.05
N HIS A 62 -0.08 13.59 -11.16
CA HIS A 62 -1.51 13.67 -10.87
C HIS A 62 -1.87 14.36 -9.55
N LEU A 63 -0.90 14.81 -8.76
CA LEU A 63 -1.09 15.56 -7.51
C LEU A 63 -1.08 17.07 -7.76
#